data_AF-A0A5D2V4E4-F1
#
_entry.id   AF-A0A5D2V4E4-F1
#
_cell.length_a   1.000
_cell.length_b   1.000
_cell.length_c   1.000
_cell.angle_alpha   90.00
_cell.angle_beta   90.00
_cell.angle_gamma   90.00
#
_symmetry.space_group_name_H-M   'P 1'
#
loop_
_entity.id
_entity.type
_entity.pdbx_description
1 polymer ?
#
loop_
_entity_poly.entity_id
_entity_poly.type
_entity_poly.pdbx_seq_one_letter_code
_entity_poly.pdbx_strand_id
1 'polypeptide(L)'
;ETWITPIIHTLQGKKESQDRKELTKQQCKAARYTLLKGVLYRKGFSHPLLLCLSPSEADYIMREIHEDIYGDHLGGRLLVQKIRRQ
;
A
#
# COMPACT_ATOMS: atom_id res chain seq x y z
N GLU A 1 -5.06 7.48 12.92
CA GLU A 1 -4.57 6.10 12.66
C GLU A 1 -4.89 5.72 11.22
N THR A 2 -3.99 5.07 10.50
CA THR A 2 -4.25 4.60 9.12
C THR A 2 -4.48 3.10 9.10
N TRP A 3 -5.20 2.59 8.09
CA TRP A 3 -5.46 1.17 7.92
C TRP A 3 -4.17 0.31 7.78
N ILE A 4 -3.04 0.95 7.47
CA ILE A 4 -1.72 0.36 7.25
C ILE A 4 -1.03 0.02 8.58
N THR A 5 -1.23 0.85 9.61
CA THR A 5 -0.59 0.72 10.94
C THR A 5 -0.75 -0.67 11.56
N PRO A 6 -1.96 -1.26 11.67
CA PRO A 6 -2.11 -2.59 12.29
C PRO A 6 -1.41 -3.70 11.49
N ILE A 7 -1.31 -3.56 10.16
CA ILE A 7 -0.62 -4.54 9.30
C ILE A 7 0.89 -4.46 9.55
N ILE A 8 1.45 -3.25 9.61
CA ILE A 8 2.87 -3.04 9.92
C ILE A 8 3.20 -3.60 11.31
N HIS A 9 2.38 -3.31 12.32
CA HIS A 9 2.58 -3.84 13.67
C HIS A 9 2.57 -5.37 13.69
N THR A 10 1.62 -5.98 12.99
CA THR A 10 1.55 -7.45 12.85
C THR A 10 2.80 -8.02 12.18
N LEU A 11 3.29 -7.40 11.10
CA LEU A 11 4.49 -7.84 10.38
C LEU A 11 5.79 -7.62 11.18
N GLN A 12 5.82 -6.60 12.04
CA GLN A 12 6.93 -6.31 12.96
C GLN A 12 6.90 -7.18 14.23
N GLY A 13 5.89 -8.04 14.39
CA GLY A 13 5.76 -8.90 15.57
C GLY A 13 5.36 -8.15 16.85
N LYS A 14 4.87 -6.91 16.74
CA LYS A 14 4.30 -6.18 17.88
C LYS A 14 2.97 -6.84 18.25
N LYS A 15 3.00 -7.66 19.30
CA LYS A 15 1.79 -8.28 19.87
C LYS A 15 1.14 -7.29 20.83
N GLU A 16 0.01 -6.70 20.43
CA GLU A 16 -0.95 -6.15 21.37
C GLU A 16 -1.69 -7.30 22.05
N SER A 17 -2.15 -7.12 23.29
CA SER A 17 -2.88 -8.14 24.06
C SER A 17 -4.28 -8.38 23.49
N GLN A 18 -4.33 -8.95 22.28
CA GLN A 18 -5.57 -9.30 21.58
C GLN A 18 -5.87 -10.78 21.75
N ASP A 19 -7.17 -11.10 21.67
CA ASP A 19 -7.64 -12.49 21.64
C ASP A 19 -6.96 -13.27 20.52
N ARG A 20 -6.70 -14.56 20.77
CA ARG A 20 -5.98 -15.45 19.85
C ARG A 20 -6.67 -15.53 18.48
N LYS A 21 -8.00 -15.48 18.44
CA LYS A 21 -8.76 -15.48 17.17
C LYS A 21 -8.52 -14.19 16.38
N GLU A 22 -8.48 -13.04 17.04
CA GLU A 22 -8.26 -11.75 16.37
C GLU A 22 -6.81 -11.64 15.87
N LEU A 23 -5.84 -12.10 16.66
CA LEU A 23 -4.44 -12.19 16.22
C LEU A 23 -4.29 -13.07 14.96
N THR A 24 -4.98 -14.20 14.92
CA THR A 24 -4.95 -15.12 13.77
C THR A 24 -5.56 -14.45 12.54
N LYS A 25 -6.72 -13.78 12.71
CA LYS A 25 -7.39 -13.03 11.64
C LYS A 25 -6.52 -11.89 11.10
N GLN A 26 -5.82 -11.16 11.96
CA GLN A 26 -4.88 -10.12 11.56
C GLN A 26 -3.67 -10.70 10.83
N GLN A 27 -3.11 -11.82 11.28
CA GLN A 27 -2.01 -12.51 10.59
C GLN A 27 -2.43 -12.99 9.19
N CYS A 28 -3.62 -13.58 9.05
CA CYS A 28 -4.16 -13.97 7.75
C CYS A 28 -4.31 -12.77 6.80
N LYS A 29 -4.74 -11.61 7.32
CA LYS A 29 -4.77 -10.37 6.53
C LYS A 29 -3.36 -9.90 6.14
N ALA A 30 -2.43 -9.89 7.10
CA ALA A 30 -1.06 -9.44 6.92
C ALA A 30 -0.25 -10.32 5.96
N ALA A 31 -0.58 -11.61 5.84
CA ALA A 31 0.09 -12.56 4.93
C ALA A 31 0.10 -12.08 3.45
N ARG A 32 -0.89 -11.28 3.07
CA ARG A 32 -1.04 -10.66 1.74
C ARG A 32 -0.06 -9.51 1.50
N TYR A 33 0.70 -9.10 2.51
CA TYR A 33 1.59 -7.97 2.47
C TYR A 33 3.03 -8.38 2.80
N THR A 34 3.96 -7.48 2.50
CA THR A 34 5.37 -7.58 2.91
C THR A 34 5.90 -6.19 3.22
N LEU A 35 6.81 -6.09 4.19
CA LEU A 35 7.48 -4.86 4.55
C LEU A 35 8.92 -4.91 4.01
N LEU A 36 9.23 -4.08 3.03
CA LEU A 36 10.58 -4.01 2.43
C LEU A 36 11.15 -2.62 2.68
N LYS A 37 12.26 -2.54 3.41
CA LYS A 37 12.93 -1.26 3.76
C LYS A 37 11.98 -0.22 4.37
N GLY A 38 11.03 -0.65 5.20
CA GLY A 38 10.04 0.23 5.84
C GLY A 38 8.83 0.59 4.98
N VAL A 39 8.79 0.14 3.73
CA VAL A 39 7.69 0.38 2.79
C VAL A 39 6.80 -0.85 2.70
N LEU A 40 5.48 -0.66 2.82
CA LEU A 40 4.51 -1.75 2.75
C LEU A 40 4.13 -2.03 1.29
N TYR A 41 4.19 -3.30 0.91
CA TYR A 41 3.78 -3.78 -0.40
C TYR A 41 2.72 -4.86 -0.26
N ARG A 42 1.76 -4.90 -1.19
CA ARG A 42 0.80 -5.98 -1.35
C ARG A 42 1.33 -6.99 -2.37
N LYS A 43 1.27 -8.27 -2.02
CA LYS A 43 1.63 -9.38 -2.91
C LYS A 43 0.52 -9.56 -3.95
N GLY A 44 0.85 -9.31 -5.21
CA GLY A 44 -0.03 -9.54 -6.35
C GLY A 44 -0.10 -11.02 -6.76
N PHE A 45 -1.11 -11.36 -7.55
CA PHE A 45 -1.33 -12.73 -8.04
C PHE A 45 -0.22 -13.20 -9.00
N SER A 46 0.26 -12.32 -9.88
CA SER A 46 1.33 -12.57 -10.85
C SER A 46 2.74 -12.33 -10.30
N HIS A 47 2.91 -12.27 -8.97
CA HIS A 47 4.13 -11.83 -8.27
C HIS A 47 4.52 -10.32 -8.34
N PRO A 48 3.75 -9.35 -8.86
CA PRO A 48 4.12 -7.95 -8.69
C PRO A 48 3.88 -7.51 -7.25
N LEU A 49 4.83 -6.73 -6.72
CA LEU A 49 4.68 -6.04 -5.45
C LEU A 49 4.03 -4.68 -5.69
N LEU A 50 2.78 -4.53 -5.27
CA LEU A 50 2.04 -3.27 -5.41
C LEU A 50 2.31 -2.40 -4.18
N LEU A 51 2.78 -1.18 -4.40
CA LEU A 51 3.04 -0.23 -3.33
C LEU A 51 1.73 0.11 -2.60
N CYS A 52 1.72 0.00 -1.27
CA CYS A 52 0.60 0.46 -0.45
C CYS A 52 0.80 1.93 -0.09
N LEU A 53 -0.13 2.77 -0.55
CA LEU A 53 -0.12 4.19 -0.29
C LEU A 53 -1.00 4.52 0.91
N SER A 54 -0.55 5.46 1.74
CA SER A 54 -1.40 6.11 2.73
C SER A 54 -2.52 6.89 2.03
N PRO A 55 -3.64 7.18 2.73
CA PRO A 55 -4.72 7.97 2.16
C PRO A 55 -4.25 9.32 1.58
N SER A 56 -3.31 9.99 2.24
CA SER A 56 -2.73 11.26 1.78
C SER A 56 -1.86 11.11 0.52
N GLU A 57 -1.06 10.04 0.44
CA GLU A 57 -0.24 9.78 -0.76
C GLU A 57 -1.11 9.39 -1.95
N ALA A 58 -2.16 8.61 -1.70
CA ALA A 58 -3.14 8.25 -2.72
C ALA A 58 -3.89 9.49 -3.23
N ASP A 59 -4.33 10.38 -2.33
CA ASP A 59 -4.98 11.64 -2.69
C ASP A 59 -4.05 12.55 -3.52
N TYR A 60 -2.80 12.69 -3.09
CA TYR A 60 -1.78 13.44 -3.82
C TYR A 60 -1.55 12.88 -5.23
N ILE A 61 -1.34 11.57 -5.37
CA ILE A 61 -1.15 10.92 -6.68
C ILE A 61 -2.39 11.09 -7.56
N MET A 62 -3.60 10.95 -7.00
CA MET A 62 -4.84 11.14 -7.76
C MET A 62 -5.02 12.58 -8.23
N ARG A 63 -4.66 13.56 -7.39
CA ARG A 63 -4.64 14.97 -7.77
C ARG A 63 -3.60 15.27 -8.84
N GLU A 64 -2.37 14.78 -8.69
CA GLU A 64 -1.31 14.95 -9.68
C GLU A 64 -1.74 14.36 -11.02
N ILE A 65 -2.31 13.15 -11.05
CA ILE A 65 -2.88 12.55 -12.27
C ILE A 65 -3.98 13.43 -12.87
N HIS A 66 -4.91 13.94 -12.05
CA HIS A 66 -6.01 14.77 -12.53
C HIS A 66 -5.52 16.12 -13.10
N GLU A 67 -4.58 16.76 -12.42
CA GLU A 67 -3.96 18.02 -12.84
C GLU A 67 -3.11 17.82 -14.10
N ASP A 68 -2.36 16.73 -14.24
CA ASP A 68 -1.59 16.40 -15.47
C ASP A 68 -2.49 15.98 -16.67
N ILE A 69 -3.68 15.46 -16.40
CA ILE A 69 -4.70 15.24 -17.46
C ILE A 69 -5.20 16.60 -17.97
N TYR A 70 -5.23 17.62 -17.12
CA TYR A 70 -5.66 18.98 -17.45
C TYR A 70 -4.50 19.95 -17.81
N GLY A 71 -3.24 19.58 -17.55
CA GLY A 71 -2.05 20.40 -17.77
C GLY A 71 -0.86 19.57 -18.27
N ASP A 72 -0.31 19.97 -19.41
CA ASP A 72 0.91 19.49 -20.09
C ASP A 72 1.49 18.10 -19.75
N HIS A 73 0.67 17.05 -19.92
CA HIS A 73 0.90 15.81 -20.68
C HIS A 73 2.13 14.89 -20.43
N LEU A 74 3.19 15.30 -19.73
CA LEU A 74 4.42 14.51 -19.57
C LEU A 74 4.54 13.86 -18.19
N GLY A 75 4.12 14.52 -17.11
CA GLY A 75 4.25 13.98 -15.75
C GLY A 75 3.29 12.81 -15.49
N GLY A 76 2.03 12.99 -15.89
CA GLY A 76 0.95 12.08 -15.57
C GLY A 76 1.00 10.81 -16.41
N ARG A 77 1.49 10.90 -17.66
CA ARG A 77 1.73 9.71 -18.49
C ARG A 77 2.85 8.83 -17.92
N LEU A 78 3.91 9.41 -17.38
CA LEU A 78 4.99 8.66 -16.73
C LEU A 78 4.50 8.01 -15.43
N LEU A 79 3.66 8.70 -14.66
CA LEU A 79 3.08 8.18 -13.42
C LEU A 79 2.06 7.05 -13.69
N VAL A 80 1.17 7.24 -14.66
CA VAL A 80 0.23 6.20 -15.12
C VAL A 80 0.99 5.00 -15.71
N GLN A 81 2.10 5.19 -16.42
CA GLN A 81 2.93 4.08 -16.88
C GLN A 81 3.64 3.34 -15.74
N LYS A 82 4.08 4.04 -14.68
CA LYS A 82 4.58 3.38 -13.45
C LYS A 82 3.49 2.57 -12.75
N ILE A 83 2.24 3.05 -12.78
CA ILE A 83 1.08 2.31 -12.23
C ILE A 83 0.71 1.12 -13.15
N ARG A 84 0.77 1.29 -14.48
CA ARG A 84 0.42 0.25 -15.47
C ARG A 84 1.46 -0.85 -15.67
N ARG A 85 2.71 -0.65 -15.24
CA ARG A 85 3.76 -1.69 -15.30
C ARG A 85 3.76 -2.61 -14.06
N GLN A 86 2.67 -2.62 -13.29
CA GLN A 86 2.39 -3.58 -12.22
C GLN A 86 1.88 -4.92 -12.78
#